data_AF-A0AAU3B2V4-F1
#
_entry.id   AF-A0AAU3B2V4-F1
#
_cell.length_a   1.000
_cell.length_b   1.000
_cell.length_c   1.000
_cell.angle_alpha   90.00
_cell.angle_beta   90.00
_cell.angle_gamma   90.00
#
_symmetry.space_group_name_H-M   'P 1'
#
loop_
_entity.id
_entity.type
_entity.pdbx_description
1 polymer ?
#
loop_
_entity_poly.entity_id
_entity_poly.type
_entity_poly.pdbx_seq_one_letter_code
_entity_poly.pdbx_strand_id
1 'polypeptide(L)'
;MAVVAPFLRIWELAEARERGETEAVAVRWRRLREAAARMPDTALHDLVEAAFRQERLRALSPGRSTCRLTFSRRAAPPVRDDLPGAMPVGNGRYRVRFADGRLQELDGAAQAVAVILAALPGDAVPRT
;
A
#
# COMPACT_ATOMS: atom_id res chain seq x y z
N MET A 1 -30.06 4.92 6.00
CA MET A 1 -28.77 4.28 5.63
C MET A 1 -28.19 5.04 4.45
N ALA A 2 -27.08 5.77 4.64
CA ALA A 2 -26.49 6.57 3.57
C ALA A 2 -25.67 5.67 2.62
N VAL A 3 -26.08 5.57 1.36
CA VAL A 3 -25.26 5.03 0.28
C VAL A 3 -24.24 6.11 -0.08
N VAL A 4 -22.99 5.94 0.35
CA VAL A 4 -21.90 6.82 -0.11
C VAL A 4 -21.57 6.42 -1.55
N ALA A 5 -21.99 7.27 -2.49
CA ALA A 5 -21.80 7.04 -3.92
C ALA A 5 -20.30 6.92 -4.28
N PRO A 6 -19.93 6.07 -5.26
CA PRO A 6 -18.55 5.92 -5.74
C PRO A 6 -17.90 7.26 -6.16
N PHE A 7 -18.71 8.19 -6.67
CA PHE A 7 -18.29 9.51 -7.13
C PHE A 7 -17.71 10.39 -6.00
N LEU A 8 -18.31 10.38 -4.81
CA LEU A 8 -17.79 11.09 -3.63
C LEU A 8 -16.42 10.57 -3.21
N ARG A 9 -16.14 9.27 -3.45
CA ARG A 9 -14.84 8.66 -3.13
C ARG A 9 -13.72 9.09 -4.08
N ILE A 10 -14.06 9.41 -5.33
CA ILE A 10 -13.14 9.95 -6.33
C ILE A 10 -12.83 11.43 -6.00
N TRP A 11 -13.84 12.19 -5.57
CA TRP A 11 -13.74 13.60 -5.25
C TRP A 11 -12.82 13.90 -4.05
N GLU A 12 -12.94 13.17 -2.94
CA GLU A 12 -12.05 13.33 -1.77
C GLU A 12 -10.55 13.09 -2.10
N LEU A 13 -10.27 12.24 -3.10
CA LEU A 13 -8.90 11.97 -3.56
C LEU A 13 -8.36 13.14 -4.38
N ALA A 14 -9.24 13.81 -5.13
CA ALA A 14 -8.94 15.04 -5.86
C ALA A 14 -8.75 16.23 -4.90
N GLU A 15 -9.59 16.37 -3.87
CA GLU A 15 -9.46 17.42 -2.85
C GLU A 15 -8.22 17.23 -1.95
N ALA A 16 -7.87 15.99 -1.60
CA ALA A 16 -6.63 15.73 -0.87
C ALA A 16 -5.40 15.99 -1.77
N ARG A 17 -5.53 15.83 -3.09
CA ARG A 17 -4.49 16.21 -4.07
C ARG A 17 -4.32 17.72 -4.16
N GLU A 18 -5.40 18.49 -4.11
CA GLU A 18 -5.36 19.96 -4.09
C GLU A 18 -4.70 20.51 -2.82
N ARG A 19 -4.77 19.76 -1.72
CA ARG A 19 -4.14 20.10 -0.43
C ARG A 19 -2.68 19.62 -0.29
N GLY A 20 -2.20 18.75 -1.19
CA GLY A 20 -0.80 18.33 -1.28
C GLY A 20 -0.58 16.82 -1.24
N GLU A 21 0.57 16.36 -1.73
CA GLU A 21 0.86 14.92 -1.90
C GLU A 21 0.83 14.13 -0.59
N THR A 22 1.33 14.72 0.50
CA THR A 22 1.34 14.10 1.83
C THR A 22 -0.06 13.81 2.36
N GLU A 23 -0.99 14.75 2.18
CA GLU A 23 -2.37 14.57 2.65
C GLU A 23 -3.11 13.51 1.81
N ALA A 24 -2.89 13.51 0.50
CA ALA A 24 -3.42 12.47 -0.39
C ALA A 24 -2.88 11.06 -0.01
N VAL A 25 -1.60 10.94 0.33
CA VAL A 25 -1.01 9.68 0.81
C VAL A 25 -1.66 9.24 2.14
N ALA A 26 -1.83 10.15 3.10
CA ALA A 26 -2.45 9.84 4.39
C ALA A 26 -3.90 9.34 4.22
N VAL A 27 -4.70 9.98 3.37
CA VAL A 27 -6.08 9.55 3.06
C VAL A 27 -6.10 8.16 2.43
N ARG A 28 -5.18 7.86 1.51
CA ARG A 28 -5.07 6.53 0.89
C ARG A 28 -4.70 5.44 1.90
N TRP A 29 -3.77 5.73 2.80
CA TRP A 29 -3.45 4.81 3.91
C TRP A 29 -4.65 4.55 4.81
N ARG A 30 -5.34 5.59 5.25
CA ARG A 30 -6.55 5.46 6.08
C ARG A 30 -7.59 4.56 5.41
N ARG A 31 -7.93 4.85 4.14
CA ARG A 31 -8.91 4.07 3.37
C ARG A 31 -8.50 2.61 3.19
N LEU A 32 -7.21 2.35 2.93
CA LEU A 32 -6.73 0.99 2.77
C LEU A 32 -6.79 0.21 4.09
N ARG A 33 -6.40 0.82 5.21
CA ARG A 33 -6.48 0.21 6.55
C ARG A 33 -7.93 -0.12 6.91
N GLU A 34 -8.85 0.82 6.72
CA GLU A 34 -10.29 0.60 6.93
C GLU A 34 -10.86 -0.52 6.06
N ALA A 35 -10.43 -0.60 4.79
CA ALA A 35 -10.87 -1.65 3.89
C ALA A 35 -10.31 -3.03 4.29
N ALA A 36 -9.04 -3.09 4.71
CA ALA A 36 -8.40 -4.32 5.15
C ALA A 36 -8.99 -4.84 6.47
N ALA A 37 -9.31 -3.95 7.42
CA ALA A 37 -9.93 -4.30 8.70
C ALA A 37 -11.34 -4.89 8.56
N ARG A 38 -12.02 -4.64 7.43
CA ARG A 38 -13.35 -5.21 7.12
C ARG A 38 -13.27 -6.57 6.45
N MET A 39 -12.08 -7.05 6.08
CA MET A 39 -11.94 -8.36 5.45
C MET A 39 -12.02 -9.47 6.50
N PRO A 40 -12.64 -10.62 6.16
CA PRO A 40 -12.70 -11.76 7.07
C PRO A 40 -11.32 -12.41 7.28
N ASP A 41 -10.44 -12.34 6.29
CA ASP A 41 -9.04 -12.79 6.40
C ASP A 41 -8.16 -11.65 6.92
N THR A 42 -7.51 -11.88 8.06
CA THR A 42 -6.62 -10.90 8.69
C THR A 42 -5.29 -10.77 7.98
N ALA A 43 -4.90 -11.68 7.10
CA ALA A 43 -3.56 -11.66 6.50
C ALA A 43 -3.28 -10.37 5.71
N LEU A 44 -4.28 -9.84 4.97
CA LEU A 44 -4.11 -8.56 4.30
C LEU A 44 -4.02 -7.40 5.30
N HIS A 45 -4.85 -7.43 6.36
CA HIS A 45 -4.81 -6.43 7.42
C HIS A 45 -3.44 -6.41 8.10
N ASP A 46 -2.89 -7.57 8.46
CA ASP A 46 -1.59 -7.69 9.11
C ASP A 46 -0.46 -7.14 8.22
N LEU A 47 -0.52 -7.42 6.90
CA LEU A 47 0.41 -6.86 5.93
C LEU A 47 0.32 -5.33 5.83
N VAL A 48 -0.90 -4.80 5.76
CA VAL A 48 -1.14 -3.36 5.67
C VAL A 48 -0.66 -2.64 6.93
N GLU A 49 -0.97 -3.17 8.11
CA GLU A 49 -0.53 -2.60 9.39
C GLU A 49 0.99 -2.72 9.58
N ALA A 50 1.60 -3.83 9.16
CA ALA A 50 3.05 -3.97 9.20
C ALA A 50 3.74 -2.93 8.30
N ALA A 51 3.21 -2.69 7.10
CA ALA A 51 3.75 -1.69 6.18
C ALA A 51 3.53 -0.26 6.70
N PHE A 52 2.35 0.07 7.23
CA PHE A 52 2.02 1.40 7.73
C PHE A 52 2.91 1.86 8.90
N ARG A 53 3.39 0.93 9.72
CA ARG A 53 4.32 1.24 10.82
C ARG A 53 5.68 1.74 10.32
N GLN A 54 6.07 1.38 9.11
CA GLN A 54 7.35 1.78 8.52
C GLN A 54 7.24 3.18 7.90
N GLU A 55 7.96 4.16 8.45
CA GLU A 55 7.92 5.55 7.97
C GLU A 55 8.16 5.69 6.47
N ARG A 56 9.18 4.99 5.95
CA ARG A 56 9.53 5.03 4.52
C ARG A 56 8.39 4.53 3.63
N LEU A 57 7.65 3.51 4.05
CA LEU A 57 6.49 3.02 3.29
C LEU A 57 5.26 3.90 3.51
N ARG A 58 5.08 4.43 4.72
CA ARG A 58 3.98 5.36 5.05
C ARG A 58 4.06 6.66 4.24
N ALA A 59 5.25 7.08 3.85
CA ALA A 59 5.46 8.22 2.94
C ALA A 59 5.08 7.92 1.47
N LEU A 60 4.97 6.64 1.08
CA LEU A 60 4.56 6.22 -0.25
C LEU A 60 3.05 6.09 -0.34
N SER A 61 2.52 6.29 -1.54
CA SER A 61 1.11 6.09 -1.82
C SER A 61 0.77 4.60 -1.89
N PRO A 62 -0.11 4.08 -1.02
CA PRO A 62 -0.46 2.67 -1.04
C PRO A 62 -1.55 2.40 -2.08
N GLY A 63 -1.46 1.24 -2.72
CA GLY A 63 -2.44 0.72 -3.65
C GLY A 63 -2.83 -0.71 -3.32
N ARG A 64 -3.92 -1.17 -3.94
CA ARG A 64 -4.33 -2.57 -3.92
C ARG A 64 -4.68 -3.05 -5.32
N SER A 65 -4.01 -4.08 -5.80
CA SER A 65 -4.31 -4.75 -7.08
C SER A 65 -4.49 -6.25 -6.83
N THR A 66 -5.69 -6.78 -7.05
CA THR A 66 -6.05 -8.22 -6.90
C THR A 66 -5.36 -8.87 -5.68
N CYS A 67 -5.59 -8.30 -4.50
CA CYS A 67 -5.04 -8.72 -3.20
C CYS A 67 -3.53 -8.45 -2.95
N ARG A 68 -2.85 -7.74 -3.84
CA ARG A 68 -1.50 -7.20 -3.62
C ARG A 68 -1.54 -5.81 -3.01
N LEU A 69 -0.78 -5.62 -1.93
CA LEU A 69 -0.34 -4.30 -1.47
C LEU A 69 0.77 -3.79 -2.41
N THR A 70 0.53 -2.65 -3.03
CA THR A 70 1.49 -1.97 -3.92
C THR A 70 1.84 -0.59 -3.40
N PHE A 71 2.98 -0.06 -3.83
CA PHE A 71 3.43 1.29 -3.48
C PHE A 71 3.71 2.09 -4.73
N SER A 72 3.50 3.40 -4.64
CA SER A 72 3.83 4.35 -5.69
C SER A 72 4.39 5.62 -5.07
N ARG A 73 5.38 6.20 -5.74
CA ARG A 73 5.93 7.52 -5.41
C ARG A 73 4.90 8.63 -5.63
N ARG A 74 3.97 8.41 -6.57
CA ARG A 74 2.91 9.37 -6.89
C ARG A 74 1.63 9.02 -6.15
N ALA A 75 1.02 10.05 -5.55
CA ALA A 75 -0.29 9.95 -4.93
C ALA A 75 -1.44 9.82 -5.95
N ALA A 76 -1.24 10.29 -7.19
CA ALA A 76 -2.23 10.31 -8.26
C ALA A 76 -1.86 9.39 -9.45
N PRO A 77 -2.86 8.93 -10.23
CA PRO A 77 -2.62 8.17 -11.45
C PRO A 77 -1.74 8.91 -12.48
N PRO A 78 -0.99 8.17 -13.33
CA PRO A 78 -0.88 6.72 -13.34
C PRO A 78 -0.02 6.22 -12.18
N VAL A 79 -0.57 5.30 -11.39
CA VAL A 79 0.14 4.58 -10.34
C VAL A 79 1.05 3.59 -11.06
N ARG A 80 2.37 3.68 -10.83
CA ARG A 80 3.34 2.76 -11.42
C ARG A 80 3.56 1.58 -10.46
N ASP A 81 3.67 0.37 -11.01
CA ASP A 81 4.03 -0.87 -10.28
C ASP A 81 5.56 -1.05 -10.30
N ASP A 82 6.31 0.04 -10.12
CA ASP A 82 7.77 0.10 -10.22
C ASP A 82 8.47 -0.15 -8.87
N LEU A 83 7.71 -0.34 -7.80
CA LEU A 83 8.19 -0.65 -6.46
C LEU A 83 7.78 -2.06 -6.05
N PRO A 84 8.59 -2.73 -5.20
CA PRO A 84 8.23 -4.03 -4.69
C PRO A 84 6.90 -3.99 -3.92
N GLY A 85 6.08 -5.01 -4.07
CA GLY A 85 4.79 -5.16 -3.38
C GLY A 85 4.62 -6.57 -2.83
N ALA A 86 3.60 -6.80 -2.01
CA ALA A 86 3.37 -8.10 -1.39
C ALA A 86 1.91 -8.50 -1.36
N MET A 87 1.63 -9.81 -1.30
CA MET A 87 0.29 -10.35 -1.10
C MET A 87 0.32 -11.56 -0.17
N PRO A 88 -0.75 -11.79 0.62
CA PRO A 88 -0.96 -13.07 1.29
C PRO A 88 -1.07 -14.21 0.29
N VAL A 89 -0.51 -15.38 0.61
CA VAL A 89 -0.65 -16.62 -0.18
C VAL A 89 -1.19 -17.80 0.65
N GLY A 90 -1.71 -17.51 1.85
CA GLY A 90 -2.28 -18.50 2.78
C GLY A 90 -1.26 -19.05 3.78
N ASN A 91 -1.77 -19.68 4.84
CA ASN A 91 -0.98 -20.30 5.92
C ASN A 91 0.05 -19.35 6.57
N GLY A 92 -0.30 -18.07 6.74
CA GLY A 92 0.60 -17.07 7.32
C GLY A 92 1.78 -16.67 6.41
N ARG A 93 1.80 -17.11 5.15
CA ARG A 93 2.85 -16.80 4.18
C ARG A 93 2.45 -15.65 3.28
N TYR A 94 3.48 -14.95 2.84
CA TYR A 94 3.39 -13.76 2.00
C TYR A 94 4.33 -13.89 0.82
N ARG A 95 3.89 -13.43 -0.35
CA ARG A 95 4.71 -13.38 -1.55
C ARG A 95 5.02 -11.93 -1.88
N VAL A 96 6.31 -11.60 -1.86
CA VAL A 96 6.85 -10.34 -2.37
C VAL A 96 7.09 -10.48 -3.87
N ARG A 97 6.68 -9.46 -4.63
CA ARG A 97 7.05 -9.28 -6.04
C ARG A 97 7.93 -8.06 -6.14
N PHE A 98 9.09 -8.23 -6.77
CA PHE A 98 10.04 -7.15 -7.02
C PHE A 98 9.76 -6.46 -8.36
N ALA A 99 10.34 -5.27 -8.54
CA ALA A 99 10.19 -4.48 -9.77
C ALA A 99 10.74 -5.19 -11.02
N ASP A 100 11.76 -6.04 -10.85
CA ASP A 100 12.36 -6.88 -11.91
C ASP A 100 11.55 -8.16 -12.20
N GLY A 101 10.41 -8.35 -11.53
CA GLY A 101 9.52 -9.49 -11.73
C GLY A 101 9.85 -10.72 -10.87
N ARG A 102 10.96 -10.71 -10.11
CA ARG A 102 11.25 -11.79 -9.15
C ARG A 102 10.14 -11.93 -8.12
N LEU A 103 9.98 -13.15 -7.61
CA LEU A 103 9.05 -13.50 -6.54
C LEU A 103 9.82 -14.12 -5.38
N GLN A 104 9.44 -13.79 -4.15
CA GLN A 104 9.98 -14.40 -2.95
C GLN A 104 8.86 -14.65 -1.95
N GLU A 105 8.79 -15.86 -1.41
CA GLU A 105 7.87 -16.22 -0.35
C GLU A 105 8.54 -16.10 1.01
N LEU A 106 7.78 -15.62 2.00
CA LEU A 106 8.25 -15.31 3.34
C LEU A 106 7.19 -15.70 4.35
N ASP A 107 7.65 -16.06 5.55
CA ASP A 107 6.79 -16.37 6.68
C ASP A 107 6.50 -15.09 7.46
N GLY A 108 5.24 -14.64 7.42
CA GLY A 108 4.79 -13.47 8.17
C GLY A 108 4.92 -12.12 7.43
N ALA A 109 4.01 -11.22 7.79
CA ALA A 109 3.90 -9.89 7.19
C ALA A 109 5.14 -9.03 7.44
N ALA A 110 5.72 -9.11 8.64
CA ALA A 110 6.88 -8.32 9.02
C ALA A 110 8.11 -8.63 8.17
N GLN A 111 8.35 -9.91 7.87
CA GLN A 111 9.45 -10.33 6.99
C GLN A 111 9.22 -9.84 5.56
N ALA A 112 8.00 -9.95 5.04
CA ALA A 112 7.64 -9.41 3.72
C ALA A 112 7.89 -7.90 3.64
N VAL A 113 7.49 -7.14 4.66
CA VAL A 113 7.73 -5.69 4.73
C VAL A 113 9.21 -5.35 4.82
N ALA A 114 10.00 -6.11 5.59
CA ALA A 114 11.45 -5.92 5.66
C ALA A 114 12.12 -6.14 4.29
N VAL A 115 11.71 -7.17 3.55
CA VAL A 115 12.22 -7.45 2.20
C VAL A 115 11.82 -6.36 1.21
N ILE A 116 10.58 -5.86 1.28
CA ILE A 116 10.16 -4.69 0.48
C ILE A 116 11.05 -3.49 0.77
N LEU A 117 11.25 -3.15 2.06
CA LEU A 117 12.07 -2.02 2.49
C LEU A 117 13.52 -2.10 1.99
N ALA A 118 14.12 -3.29 2.09
CA ALA A 118 15.48 -3.55 1.64
C ALA A 118 15.62 -3.42 0.11
N ALA A 119 14.54 -3.72 -0.63
CA ALA A 119 14.50 -3.62 -2.09
C ALA A 119 14.00 -2.27 -2.61
N LEU A 120 13.68 -1.30 -1.75
CA LEU A 120 13.31 0.03 -2.19
C LEU A 120 14.52 0.74 -2.83
N PRO A 121 14.36 1.35 -4.00
CA PRO A 121 15.34 2.29 -4.53
C PRO A 121 15.68 3.40 -3.52
N GLY A 122 16.94 3.86 -3.49
CA GLY A 122 17.38 4.89 -2.55
C GLY A 122 16.66 6.23 -2.71
N ASP A 123 16.09 6.48 -3.89
CA ASP A 123 15.31 7.67 -4.26
C ASP A 123 13.79 7.45 -4.15
N ALA A 124 13.34 6.30 -3.62
CA ALA A 124 11.92 5.95 -3.62
C ALA A 124 11.07 6.92 -2.81
N VAL A 125 11.59 7.43 -1.70
CA VAL A 125 10.90 8.41 -0.85
C VAL A 125 11.48 9.79 -1.15
N PRO A 126 10.65 10.83 -1.38
CA PRO A 126 11.13 12.20 -1.51
C PRO A 126 11.99 12.57 -0.29
N ARG A 127 13.16 13.18 -0.52
CA ARG A 127 13.93 13.79 0.57
C ARG A 127 13.14 15.00 1.05
N THR A 128 12.56 14.90 2.23
CA THR A 128 11.93 16.02 2.94
C THR A 128 12.98 17.08 3.30
#